data_AF-A0A6B3F4E4-F1
#
_entry.id   AF-A0A6B3F4E4-F1
#
_cell.length_a   1.000
_cell.length_b   1.000
_cell.length_c   1.000
_cell.angle_alpha   90.00
_cell.angle_beta   90.00
_cell.angle_gamma   90.00
#
_symmetry.space_group_name_H-M   'P 1'
#
loop_
_entity.id
_entity.type
_entity.pdbx_description
1 polymer ?
#
loop_
_entity_poly.entity_id
_entity_poly.type
_entity_poly.pdbx_seq_one_letter_code
_entity_poly.pdbx_strand_id
1 'polypeptide(L)'
;REGLSLTNMGDIMEQTVAGAVSTGTHGTGRDSGSIAAQMAGFELLTADGTLLNCTPEENADVFAAGRVGLGALGVLTSLTFHVEP
;
A
#
# COMPACT_ATOMS: atom_id res chain seq x y z
N ARG A 1 -4.40 13.73 -17.01
CA ARG A 1 -4.23 12.25 -17.01
C ARG A 1 -2.75 12.05 -17.24
N GLU A 2 -2.05 11.49 -16.26
CA GLU A 2 -0.59 11.50 -16.25
C GLU A 2 0.06 10.51 -17.22
N GLY A 3 -0.74 9.66 -17.88
CA GLY A 3 -0.23 8.60 -18.75
C GLY A 3 0.55 7.56 -17.95
N LEU A 4 -0.01 7.14 -16.82
CA LEU A 4 0.61 6.22 -15.87
C LEU A 4 -0.39 5.15 -15.43
N SER A 5 0.11 3.98 -15.06
CA SER A 5 -0.63 2.84 -14.53
C SER A 5 0.11 2.16 -13.37
N LEU A 6 -0.60 1.35 -12.59
CA LEU A 6 0.02 0.40 -11.67
C LEU A 6 0.45 -0.84 -12.45
N THR A 7 1.63 -1.39 -12.14
CA THR A 7 2.13 -2.65 -12.71
C THR A 7 1.15 -3.81 -12.55
N ASN A 8 0.39 -3.84 -11.44
CA ASN A 8 -0.63 -4.85 -11.18
C ASN A 8 -1.81 -4.25 -10.40
N MET A 9 -3.03 -4.68 -10.71
CA MET A 9 -4.28 -4.21 -10.07
C MET A 9 -5.25 -5.37 -9.84
N GLY A 10 -6.13 -5.22 -8.86
CA GLY A 10 -7.25 -6.13 -8.62
C GLY A 10 -8.40 -5.87 -9.58
N ASP A 11 -9.33 -6.83 -9.66
CA ASP A 11 -10.52 -6.76 -10.52
C ASP A 11 -11.65 -5.89 -9.92
N ILE A 12 -11.69 -5.75 -8.59
CA ILE A 12 -12.76 -5.06 -7.87
C ILE A 12 -12.42 -3.59 -7.67
N MET A 13 -13.23 -2.70 -8.26
CA MET A 13 -12.99 -1.25 -8.27
C MET A 13 -13.62 -0.52 -7.08
N GLU A 14 -14.54 -1.18 -6.36
CA GLU A 14 -15.24 -0.63 -5.21
C GLU A 14 -14.36 -0.62 -3.94
N GLN A 15 -13.29 -1.42 -3.91
CA GLN A 15 -12.35 -1.45 -2.80
C GLN A 15 -11.50 -0.18 -2.79
N THR A 16 -11.32 0.40 -1.60
CA THR A 16 -10.35 1.48 -1.43
C THR A 16 -8.93 0.94 -1.57
N VAL A 17 -8.00 1.78 -2.01
CA VAL A 17 -6.57 1.42 -2.10
C VAL A 17 -6.00 0.99 -0.75
N ALA A 18 -6.41 1.63 0.35
CA ALA A 18 -5.99 1.26 1.69
C ALA A 18 -6.47 -0.16 2.07
N GLY A 19 -7.71 -0.50 1.74
CA GLY A 19 -8.24 -1.85 1.95
C GLY A 19 -7.52 -2.88 1.09
N ALA A 20 -7.37 -2.60 -0.20
CA ALA A 20 -6.74 -3.50 -1.17
C ALA A 20 -5.30 -3.86 -0.78
N VAL A 21 -4.46 -2.90 -0.37
CA VAL A 21 -3.10 -3.23 0.11
C VAL A 21 -3.14 -3.99 1.42
N SER A 22 -4.00 -3.57 2.37
CA SER A 22 -4.06 -4.16 3.70
C SER A 22 -4.46 -5.64 3.68
N THR A 23 -5.23 -6.06 2.66
CA THR A 23 -5.65 -7.45 2.45
C THR A 23 -4.77 -8.21 1.45
N GLY A 24 -3.70 -7.61 0.94
CA GLY A 24 -2.79 -8.26 0.00
C GLY A 24 -3.36 -8.47 -1.41
N THR A 25 -4.29 -7.63 -1.85
CA THR A 25 -4.90 -7.72 -3.19
C THR A 25 -3.84 -7.72 -4.29
N HIS A 26 -4.02 -8.58 -5.28
CA HIS A 26 -3.18 -8.68 -6.47
C HIS A 26 -4.06 -9.03 -7.68
N GLY A 27 -3.57 -8.71 -8.88
CA GLY A 27 -4.14 -9.20 -10.13
C GLY A 27 -3.50 -10.50 -10.58
N THR A 28 -3.60 -10.79 -11.87
CA THR A 28 -2.94 -11.95 -12.48
C THR A 28 -1.52 -11.61 -12.93
N GLY A 29 -0.65 -12.62 -13.02
CA GLY A 29 0.75 -12.46 -13.45
C GLY A 29 1.69 -13.23 -12.53
N ARG A 30 2.56 -14.05 -13.13
CA ARG A 30 3.55 -14.84 -12.36
C ARG A 30 4.62 -13.95 -11.75
N ASP A 31 5.07 -12.97 -12.53
CA ASP A 31 6.21 -12.11 -12.21
C ASP A 31 5.77 -10.74 -11.68
N SER A 32 4.46 -10.52 -11.52
CA SER A 32 3.87 -9.28 -11.02
C SER A 32 3.57 -9.40 -9.52
N GLY A 33 4.05 -8.45 -8.73
CA GLY A 33 3.75 -8.38 -7.29
C GLY A 33 2.30 -7.99 -6.99
N SER A 34 1.93 -8.04 -5.71
CA SER A 34 0.65 -7.49 -5.24
C SER A 34 0.59 -5.96 -5.37
N ILE A 35 -0.57 -5.35 -5.12
CA ILE A 35 -0.69 -3.89 -5.05
C ILE A 35 0.20 -3.36 -3.90
N ALA A 36 0.25 -4.07 -2.78
CA ALA A 36 1.12 -3.74 -1.65
C ALA A 36 2.62 -3.79 -1.98
N ALA A 37 3.04 -4.67 -2.89
CA ALA A 37 4.43 -4.76 -3.32
C ALA A 37 4.89 -3.54 -4.14
N GLN A 38 3.95 -2.79 -4.72
CA GLN A 38 4.21 -1.58 -5.51
C GLN A 38 4.26 -0.30 -4.66
N MET A 39 4.03 -0.40 -3.34
CA MET A 39 4.08 0.76 -2.44
C MET A 39 5.50 1.28 -2.26
N ALA A 40 5.68 2.59 -2.44
CA ALA A 40 6.90 3.32 -2.12
C ALA A 40 6.90 3.83 -0.66
N GLY A 41 5.71 4.04 -0.08
CA GLY A 41 5.54 4.52 1.28
C GLY A 41 4.06 4.74 1.64
N PHE A 42 3.79 4.98 2.92
CA PHE A 42 2.47 5.32 3.43
C PHE A 42 2.53 6.15 4.71
N GLU A 43 1.44 6.85 5.02
CA GLU A 43 1.21 7.46 6.32
C GLU A 43 0.26 6.58 7.14
N LEU A 44 0.61 6.35 8.41
CA LEU A 44 -0.14 5.53 9.36
C LEU A 44 -0.56 6.35 10.57
N LEU A 45 -1.85 6.40 10.85
CA LEU A 45 -2.39 6.89 12.13
C LEU A 45 -2.40 5.74 13.14
N THR A 46 -1.60 5.87 14.19
CA THR A 46 -1.48 4.89 15.28
C THR A 46 -2.53 5.10 16.37
N ALA A 47 -2.66 4.12 17.27
CA ALA A 47 -3.70 4.11 18.31
C ALA A 47 -3.59 5.26 19.33
N ASP A 48 -2.41 5.85 19.49
CA ASP A 48 -2.16 7.02 20.33
C ASP A 48 -2.42 8.36 19.63
N GLY A 49 -2.83 8.33 18.35
CA GLY A 49 -3.10 9.51 17.53
C GLY A 49 -1.88 10.06 16.79
N THR A 50 -0.71 9.40 16.87
CA THR A 50 0.49 9.80 16.13
C THR A 50 0.36 9.45 14.64
N LEU A 51 0.86 10.33 13.77
CA LEU A 51 1.04 10.02 12.34
C LEU A 51 2.49 9.60 12.10
N LEU A 52 2.68 8.40 11.55
CA LEU A 52 3.99 7.88 11.15
C LEU A 52 4.11 7.88 9.63
N ASN A 53 5.19 8.48 9.12
CA ASN A 53 5.60 8.31 7.73
C ASN A 53 6.44 7.05 7.60
N CYS A 54 6.00 6.09 6.78
CA CYS A 54 6.62 4.78 6.66
C CYS A 54 7.11 4.56 5.22
N THR A 55 8.43 4.43 5.06
CA THR A 55 9.12 4.13 3.80
C THR A 55 10.19 3.05 4.04
N PRO A 56 10.88 2.54 3.00
CA PRO A 56 12.02 1.65 3.21
C PRO A 56 13.16 2.25 4.03
N GLU A 57 13.26 3.58 4.11
CA GLU A 57 14.31 4.32 4.83
C GLU A 57 13.84 4.92 6.16
N GLU A 58 12.53 5.11 6.36
CA GLU A 58 11.92 5.70 7.56
C GLU A 58 10.86 4.77 8.14
N ASN A 59 10.96 4.41 9.43
CA ASN A 59 10.07 3.42 10.06
C ASN A 59 9.98 2.11 9.25
N ALA A 60 11.14 1.62 8.76
CA ALA A 60 11.24 0.54 7.77
C ALA A 60 10.62 -0.79 8.22
N ASP A 61 10.66 -1.08 9.53
CA ASP A 61 10.00 -2.23 10.14
C ASP A 61 8.47 -2.09 10.09
N VAL A 62 7.94 -0.91 10.40
CA VAL A 62 6.52 -0.58 10.25
C VAL A 62 6.12 -0.61 8.79
N PHE A 63 6.94 -0.09 7.88
CA PHE A 63 6.72 -0.19 6.44
C PHE A 63 6.60 -1.64 5.99
N ALA A 64 7.54 -2.50 6.40
CA ALA A 64 7.52 -3.91 6.05
C ALA A 64 6.25 -4.62 6.56
N ALA A 65 5.83 -4.34 7.78
CA ALA A 65 4.64 -4.94 8.41
C ALA A 65 3.31 -4.37 7.90
N GLY A 66 3.25 -3.07 7.64
CA GLY A 66 2.03 -2.33 7.29
C GLY A 66 1.56 -2.52 5.85
N ARG A 67 2.44 -2.96 4.94
CA ARG A 67 2.06 -3.26 3.55
C ARG A 67 0.91 -4.26 3.44
N VAL A 68 0.86 -5.27 4.32
CA VAL A 68 -0.24 -6.26 4.41
C VAL A 68 -0.57 -6.48 5.88
N GLY A 69 -1.24 -5.50 6.49
CA GLY A 69 -1.47 -5.48 7.92
C GLY A 69 -2.91 -5.76 8.39
N LEU A 70 -3.88 -5.92 7.48
CA LEU A 70 -5.32 -6.04 7.80
C LEU A 70 -5.86 -4.92 8.74
N GLY A 71 -5.21 -3.76 8.76
CA GLY A 71 -5.52 -2.64 9.67
C GLY A 71 -5.08 -2.86 11.13
N ALA A 72 -4.33 -3.92 11.44
CA ALA A 72 -3.94 -4.25 12.81
C ALA A 72 -2.94 -3.25 13.44
N LEU A 73 -2.21 -2.49 12.62
CA LEU A 73 -1.20 -1.52 13.07
C LEU A 73 -1.77 -0.10 13.22
N GLY A 74 -2.97 0.17 12.70
CA GLY A 74 -3.55 1.51 12.64
C GLY A 74 -4.31 1.75 11.34
N VAL A 75 -4.57 3.03 11.04
CA VAL A 75 -5.31 3.45 9.84
C VAL A 75 -4.34 4.05 8.83
N LEU A 76 -4.30 3.49 7.61
CA LEU A 76 -3.57 4.09 6.50
C LEU A 76 -4.33 5.33 6.01
N THR A 77 -3.71 6.50 6.12
CA THR A 77 -4.30 7.79 5.75
C THR A 77 -3.85 8.26 4.38
N SER A 78 -2.64 7.89 3.94
CA SER A 78 -2.13 8.15 2.59
C SER A 78 -1.23 7.02 2.10
N LEU A 79 -1.16 6.84 0.78
CA LEU A 79 -0.31 5.84 0.13
C LEU A 79 0.41 6.45 -1.06
N THR A 80 1.68 6.06 -1.25
CA THR A 80 2.48 6.40 -2.43
C THR A 80 2.86 5.12 -3.16
N PHE A 81 2.65 5.10 -4.48
CA PHE A 81 2.95 3.94 -5.34
C PHE A 81 4.04 4.26 -6.35
N HIS A 82 4.85 3.26 -6.66
CA HIS A 82 5.55 3.22 -7.93
C HIS A 82 4.55 2.95 -9.07
N VAL A 83 4.78 3.58 -10.21
CA VAL A 83 3.88 3.53 -11.38
C VAL A 83 4.71 3.41 -12.65
N GLU A 84 4.07 2.96 -13.73
CA GLU A 84 4.68 2.75 -15.04
C GLU A 84 3.92 3.55 -16.12
N PRO A 85 4.59 4.00 -17.20
CA PRO A 85 3.93 4.65 -18.34
C PRO A 85 2.83 3.82 -19.02
#